data_AF-A0A3P6ZJK1-F1
#
_entry.id   AF-A0A3P6ZJK1-F1
#
_cell.length_a   1.000
_cell.length_b   1.000
_cell.length_c   1.000
_cell.angle_alpha   90.00
_cell.angle_beta   90.00
_cell.angle_gamma   90.00
#
_symmetry.space_group_name_H-M   'P 1'
#
loop_
_entity.id
_entity.type
_entity.pdbx_description
1 polymer ?
#
loop_
_entity_poly.entity_id
_entity_poly.type
_entity_poly.pdbx_seq_one_letter_code
_entity_poly.pdbx_strand_id
1 'polypeptide(L)'
;MPIKPLESFTVKPDSNITYEASIFTNKPGILKLGITSTSFNVSDITVYRFKLLTALQQIVGWTYFLAWTLSFYPQIILNCRRKSVEGLSFDFIVYNVIGFLCYSIFNIGLYFIPLIQEEYFNIYPLGVIPVQLNDLFFSVHALVITLVVVVQCFLYERGTQKVSMLCKLITILMLIFIAFSGMLATFNCITWLSAFYLFSYVKLIVTLIKYVPQAILNCRRRSCVGWSLGNVILDFVGGIFSILQMFIIAYNCGKKSFLHLKCLYFSVCYEDI
;
A
#
# COMPACT_ATOMS: atom_id res chain seq x y z
N MET A 1 -15.18 -32.10 20.20
CA MET A 1 -13.79 -31.97 20.69
C MET A 1 -13.81 -30.98 21.85
N PRO A 2 -13.29 -31.35 23.03
CA PRO A 2 -13.11 -30.40 24.12
C PRO A 2 -12.18 -29.29 23.63
N ILE A 3 -12.55 -28.03 23.92
CA ILE A 3 -11.72 -26.87 23.58
C ILE A 3 -10.41 -27.06 24.34
N LYS A 4 -9.30 -27.25 23.63
CA LYS A 4 -7.97 -27.29 24.26
C LYS A 4 -7.77 -25.89 24.86
N PRO A 5 -7.60 -25.76 26.20
CA PRO A 5 -7.33 -24.46 26.79
C PRO A 5 -6.06 -23.89 26.16
N LEU A 6 -6.06 -22.56 26.00
CA LEU A 6 -4.83 -21.86 25.63
C LEU A 6 -3.73 -22.24 26.61
N GLU A 7 -2.54 -22.50 26.09
CA GLU A 7 -1.37 -22.69 26.94
C GLU A 7 -1.14 -21.40 27.71
N SER A 8 -0.93 -21.54 29.02
CA SER A 8 -0.64 -20.39 29.86
C SER A 8 0.67 -19.77 29.40
N PHE A 9 0.64 -18.48 29.08
CA PHE A 9 1.82 -17.70 28.78
C PHE A 9 2.07 -16.73 29.94
N THR A 10 3.32 -16.54 30.30
CA THR A 10 3.74 -15.55 31.31
C THR A 10 4.51 -14.46 30.60
N VAL A 11 3.97 -13.25 30.64
CA VAL A 11 4.62 -12.04 30.11
C VAL A 11 5.46 -11.44 31.24
N LYS A 12 6.75 -11.23 31.01
CA LYS A 12 7.61 -10.57 32.00
C LYS A 12 7.27 -9.07 32.06
N PRO A 13 7.39 -8.43 33.23
CA PRO A 13 7.34 -6.97 33.31
C PRO A 13 8.35 -6.37 32.31
N ASP A 14 7.94 -5.30 31.61
CA ASP A 14 8.74 -4.54 30.62
C ASP A 14 9.10 -5.27 29.31
N SER A 15 8.45 -6.39 28.98
CA SER A 15 8.64 -7.02 27.66
C SER A 15 7.75 -6.39 26.59
N ASN A 16 8.34 -5.88 25.50
CA ASN A 16 7.64 -5.46 24.27
C ASN A 16 7.19 -6.67 23.40
N ILE A 17 6.81 -7.78 24.03
CA ILE A 17 6.44 -9.02 23.32
C ILE A 17 4.92 -9.08 23.19
N THR A 18 4.44 -9.02 21.96
CA THR A 18 3.02 -9.25 21.63
C THR A 18 2.77 -10.75 21.52
N TYR A 19 1.76 -11.24 22.24
CA TYR A 19 1.32 -12.64 22.15
C TYR A 19 0.05 -12.73 21.30
N GLU A 20 0.15 -13.42 20.17
CA GLU A 20 -1.00 -13.69 19.30
C GLU A 20 -1.48 -15.13 19.51
N ALA A 21 -2.78 -15.29 19.74
CA ALA A 21 -3.39 -16.59 19.94
C ALA A 21 -4.68 -16.74 19.12
N SER A 22 -4.67 -17.70 18.19
CA SER A 22 -5.83 -18.02 17.35
C SER A 22 -6.60 -19.21 17.91
N ILE A 23 -7.87 -19.00 18.27
CA ILE A 23 -8.75 -20.06 18.77
C ILE A 23 -9.79 -20.39 17.69
N PHE A 24 -9.84 -21.66 17.28
CA PHE A 24 -10.83 -22.13 16.32
C PHE A 24 -11.92 -22.94 17.02
N THR A 25 -13.16 -22.45 16.99
CA THR A 25 -14.32 -23.19 17.50
C THR A 25 -15.23 -23.61 16.35
N ASN A 26 -15.92 -24.75 16.50
CA ASN A 26 -16.94 -25.20 15.55
C ASN A 26 -18.37 -24.88 16.04
N LYS A 27 -18.51 -24.41 17.28
CA LYS A 27 -19.78 -24.04 17.91
C LYS A 27 -19.61 -22.69 18.61
N PRO A 28 -20.66 -21.85 18.66
CA PRO A 28 -20.64 -20.65 19.48
C PRO A 28 -20.36 -21.02 20.94
N GLY A 29 -19.50 -20.25 21.58
CA GLY A 29 -19.05 -20.50 22.95
C GLY A 29 -18.54 -19.21 23.58
N ILE A 30 -18.31 -19.26 24.89
CA ILE A 30 -17.80 -18.12 25.67
C ILE A 30 -16.30 -18.31 25.84
N LEU A 31 -15.51 -17.35 25.36
CA LEU A 31 -14.09 -17.25 25.69
C LEU A 31 -13.97 -16.52 27.04
N LYS A 32 -13.42 -17.19 28.06
CA LYS A 32 -13.07 -16.57 29.34
C LYS A 32 -11.55 -16.46 29.43
N LEU A 33 -11.05 -15.23 29.49
CA LEU A 33 -9.62 -14.95 29.69
C LEU A 33 -9.40 -14.62 31.17
N GLY A 34 -8.64 -15.45 31.86
CA GLY A 34 -8.22 -15.20 33.24
C GLY A 34 -6.85 -14.55 33.23
N ILE A 35 -6.75 -13.31 33.73
CA ILE A 35 -5.52 -12.52 33.69
C ILE A 35 -5.26 -11.98 35.08
N THR A 36 -4.05 -12.22 35.58
CA THR A 36 -3.58 -11.71 36.86
C THR A 36 -2.50 -10.67 36.58
N SER A 37 -2.92 -9.41 36.38
CA SER A 37 -2.04 -8.27 36.16
C SER A 37 -2.60 -7.02 36.85
N THR A 38 -1.72 -6.11 37.26
CA THR A 38 -2.07 -4.80 37.84
C THR A 38 -2.50 -3.79 36.77
N SER A 39 -2.10 -3.98 35.51
CA SER A 39 -2.48 -3.16 34.37
C SER A 39 -2.52 -4.03 33.11
N PHE A 40 -3.70 -4.15 32.49
CA PHE A 40 -3.88 -4.95 31.28
C PHE A 40 -4.80 -4.23 30.30
N ASN A 41 -4.38 -4.17 29.04
CA ASN A 41 -5.14 -3.53 27.97
C ASN A 41 -5.31 -4.54 26.83
N VAL A 42 -6.55 -4.94 26.52
CA VAL A 42 -6.87 -5.73 25.32
C VAL A 42 -7.16 -4.75 24.21
N SER A 43 -6.25 -4.60 23.26
CA SER A 43 -6.44 -3.67 22.15
C SER A 43 -7.32 -4.25 21.04
N ASP A 44 -7.25 -5.55 20.73
CA ASP A 44 -8.00 -6.12 19.60
C ASP A 44 -8.47 -7.57 19.79
N ILE A 45 -9.80 -7.77 19.77
CA ILE A 45 -10.43 -9.09 19.61
C ILE A 45 -11.14 -9.11 18.26
N THR A 46 -10.53 -9.78 17.27
CA THR A 46 -11.15 -10.00 15.97
C THR A 46 -11.76 -11.40 15.90
N VAL A 47 -13.07 -11.47 15.71
CA VAL A 47 -13.80 -12.73 15.61
C VAL A 47 -14.13 -13.04 14.16
N TYR A 48 -13.47 -14.04 13.59
CA TYR A 48 -13.78 -14.56 12.26
C TYR A 48 -14.88 -15.62 12.34
N ARG A 49 -15.99 -15.41 11.63
CA ARG A 49 -17.17 -16.29 11.66
C ARG A 49 -16.97 -17.58 10.87
N PHE A 50 -16.29 -17.51 9.72
CA PHE A 50 -16.14 -18.60 8.77
C PHE A 50 -14.67 -18.88 8.45
N LYS A 51 -14.23 -20.13 8.67
CA LYS A 51 -12.87 -20.60 8.34
C LYS A 51 -12.58 -20.53 6.84
N LEU A 52 -13.55 -20.89 6.00
CA LEU A 52 -13.41 -20.83 4.54
C LEU A 52 -13.14 -19.41 4.05
N LEU A 53 -13.85 -18.40 4.58
CA LEU A 53 -13.62 -17.00 4.22
C LEU A 53 -12.24 -16.51 4.66
N THR A 54 -11.71 -17.05 5.76
CA THR A 54 -10.35 -16.74 6.23
C THR A 54 -9.29 -17.32 5.27
N ALA A 55 -9.48 -18.56 4.81
CA ALA A 55 -8.60 -19.16 3.80
C ALA A 55 -8.70 -18.42 2.45
N LEU A 56 -9.91 -18.06 2.02
CA LEU A 56 -10.14 -17.27 0.81
C LEU A 56 -9.50 -15.88 0.89
N GLN A 57 -9.60 -15.20 2.04
CA GLN A 57 -8.90 -13.93 2.30
C GLN A 57 -7.40 -14.07 2.08
N GLN A 58 -6.77 -15.14 2.58
CA GLN A 58 -5.34 -15.38 2.42
C GLN A 58 -4.97 -15.63 0.95
N ILE A 59 -5.72 -16.48 0.25
CA ILE A 59 -5.50 -16.78 -1.17
C ILE A 59 -5.64 -15.51 -2.03
N VAL A 60 -6.71 -14.73 -1.82
CA VAL A 60 -6.94 -13.45 -2.50
C VAL A 60 -5.79 -12.48 -2.18
N GLY A 61 -5.38 -12.42 -0.91
CA GLY A 61 -4.20 -11.71 -0.38
C GLY A 61 -2.95 -11.92 -1.23
N TRP A 62 -2.48 -13.16 -1.27
CA TRP A 62 -1.28 -13.55 -2.01
C TRP A 62 -1.44 -13.35 -3.52
N THR A 63 -2.66 -13.51 -4.06
CA THR A 63 -2.93 -13.33 -5.49
C THR A 63 -2.71 -11.89 -5.93
N TYR A 64 -3.27 -10.90 -5.24
CA TYR A 64 -3.03 -9.50 -5.64
C TYR A 64 -1.61 -9.06 -5.36
N PHE A 65 -0.97 -9.55 -4.29
CA PHE A 65 0.43 -9.23 -4.00
C PHE A 65 1.35 -9.70 -5.12
N LEU A 66 1.17 -10.95 -5.59
CA LEU A 66 1.90 -11.50 -6.73
C LEU A 66 1.55 -10.78 -8.03
N ALA A 67 0.27 -10.50 -8.29
CA ALA A 67 -0.15 -9.78 -9.49
C ALA A 67 0.49 -8.39 -9.58
N TRP A 68 0.46 -7.61 -8.49
CA TRP A 68 1.08 -6.30 -8.43
C TRP A 68 2.60 -6.38 -8.57
N THR A 69 3.26 -7.31 -7.89
CA THR A 69 4.73 -7.46 -8.01
C THR A 69 5.13 -7.84 -9.43
N LEU A 70 4.42 -8.78 -10.06
CA LEU A 70 4.71 -9.23 -11.41
C LEU A 70 4.32 -8.22 -12.49
N SER A 71 3.42 -7.28 -12.19
CA SER A 71 2.92 -6.28 -13.16
C SER A 71 4.03 -5.44 -13.79
N PHE A 72 5.11 -5.18 -13.05
CA PHE A 72 6.17 -4.28 -13.51
C PHE A 72 7.16 -4.90 -14.51
N TYR A 73 7.37 -6.22 -14.45
CA TYR A 73 8.38 -6.90 -15.25
C TYR A 73 8.08 -6.95 -16.76
N PRO A 74 6.83 -7.17 -17.21
CA PRO A 74 6.48 -7.19 -18.62
C PRO A 74 6.97 -5.96 -19.40
N GLN A 75 6.90 -4.76 -18.82
CA GLN A 75 7.35 -3.54 -19.51
C GLN A 75 8.88 -3.49 -19.65
N ILE A 76 9.62 -3.85 -18.60
CA ILE A 76 11.10 -3.93 -18.66
C ILE A 76 11.53 -4.92 -19.75
N ILE A 77 10.93 -6.10 -19.75
CA ILE A 77 11.25 -7.17 -20.70
C ILE A 77 10.94 -6.70 -22.13
N LEU A 78 9.79 -6.05 -22.33
CA LEU A 78 9.40 -5.53 -23.64
C LEU A 78 10.39 -4.47 -24.14
N ASN A 79 10.78 -3.52 -23.29
CA ASN A 79 11.77 -2.50 -23.62
C ASN A 79 13.11 -3.14 -23.98
N CYS A 80 13.56 -4.14 -23.21
CA CYS A 80 14.81 -4.87 -23.49
C CYS A 80 14.77 -5.65 -24.80
N ARG A 81 13.64 -6.31 -25.12
CA ARG A 81 13.48 -7.08 -26.36
C ARG A 81 13.42 -6.18 -27.59
N ARG A 82 12.71 -5.05 -27.49
CA ARG A 82 12.57 -4.10 -28.61
C ARG A 82 13.78 -3.17 -28.76
N LYS A 83 14.60 -3.02 -27.72
CA LYS A 83 15.66 -2.00 -27.63
C LYS A 83 15.15 -0.59 -27.94
N SER A 84 13.86 -0.37 -27.66
CA SER A 84 13.12 0.85 -27.94
C SER A 84 12.04 1.02 -26.88
N VAL A 85 11.91 2.26 -26.39
CA VAL A 85 10.83 2.69 -25.50
C VAL A 85 9.71 3.38 -26.28
N GLU A 86 9.76 3.35 -27.61
CA GLU A 86 8.74 4.00 -28.44
C GLU A 86 7.36 3.38 -28.19
N GLY A 87 6.43 4.21 -27.74
CA GLY A 87 5.06 3.81 -27.37
C GLY A 87 4.78 3.76 -25.88
N LEU A 88 5.82 3.88 -25.05
CA LEU A 88 5.67 4.13 -23.62
C LEU A 88 5.57 5.64 -23.39
N SER A 89 4.55 6.09 -22.68
CA SER A 89 4.35 7.50 -22.34
C SER A 89 5.32 7.92 -21.25
N PHE A 90 6.15 8.93 -21.51
CA PHE A 90 7.07 9.45 -20.51
C PHE A 90 6.34 10.13 -19.35
N ASP A 91 5.15 10.67 -19.61
CA ASP A 91 4.28 11.22 -18.57
C ASP A 91 3.85 10.13 -17.59
N PHE A 92 3.50 8.93 -18.09
CA PHE A 92 3.18 7.77 -17.24
C PHE A 92 4.36 7.40 -16.35
N ILE A 93 5.59 7.42 -16.87
CA ILE A 93 6.79 7.10 -16.09
C ILE A 93 7.03 8.15 -15.00
N VAL A 94 6.99 9.44 -15.36
CA VAL A 94 7.19 10.55 -14.41
C VAL A 94 6.21 10.46 -13.24
N TYR A 95 4.93 10.23 -13.53
CA TYR A 95 3.92 10.06 -12.49
C TYR A 95 4.22 8.84 -11.60
N ASN A 96 4.57 7.68 -12.16
CA ASN A 96 4.90 6.51 -11.36
C ASN A 96 6.12 6.74 -10.45
N VAL A 97 7.16 7.44 -10.91
CA VAL A 97 8.32 7.77 -10.07
C VAL A 97 7.90 8.57 -8.84
N ILE A 98 7.13 9.65 -9.04
CA ILE A 98 6.67 10.50 -7.92
C ILE A 98 5.77 9.71 -6.98
N GLY A 99 4.82 8.95 -7.53
CA GLY A 99 3.92 8.14 -6.73
C GLY A 99 4.68 7.13 -5.86
N PHE A 100 5.53 6.30 -6.47
CA PHE A 100 6.27 5.27 -5.73
C PHE A 100 7.32 5.86 -4.79
N LEU A 101 7.88 7.04 -5.09
CA LEU A 101 8.74 7.77 -4.17
C LEU A 101 7.97 8.19 -2.91
N CYS A 102 6.84 8.88 -3.07
CA CYS A 102 5.98 9.28 -1.94
C CYS A 102 5.51 8.07 -1.13
N TYR A 103 5.13 6.98 -1.82
CA TYR A 103 4.70 5.76 -1.17
C TYR A 103 5.83 5.08 -0.39
N SER A 104 7.04 5.04 -0.95
CA SER A 104 8.21 4.50 -0.26
C SER A 104 8.58 5.34 0.96
N ILE A 105 8.56 6.68 0.85
CA ILE A 105 8.83 7.58 1.99
C ILE A 105 7.83 7.33 3.13
N PHE A 106 6.53 7.26 2.81
CA PHE A 106 5.49 6.96 3.80
C PHE A 106 5.72 5.61 4.49
N ASN A 107 5.92 4.53 3.72
CA ASN A 107 6.09 3.19 4.28
C ASN A 107 7.38 3.05 5.09
N ILE A 108 8.52 3.55 4.58
CA ILE A 108 9.80 3.55 5.29
C ILE A 108 9.69 4.36 6.58
N GLY A 109 9.10 5.55 6.48
CA GLY A 109 8.95 6.48 7.59
C GLY A 109 8.14 5.89 8.74
N LEU A 110 6.95 5.40 8.44
CA LEU A 110 6.04 4.85 9.45
C LEU A 110 6.52 3.47 9.98
N TYR A 111 7.29 2.71 9.19
CA TYR A 111 7.80 1.40 9.60
C TYR A 111 9.10 1.48 10.43
N PHE A 112 10.03 2.37 10.11
CA PHE A 112 11.35 2.41 10.75
C PHE A 112 11.59 3.56 11.71
N ILE A 113 10.88 4.69 11.58
CA ILE A 113 11.22 5.90 12.35
C ILE A 113 10.40 5.93 13.65
N PRO A 114 11.03 5.80 14.84
CA PRO A 114 10.30 5.75 16.11
C PRO A 114 9.50 7.01 16.41
N LEU A 115 10.01 8.19 16.01
CA LEU A 115 9.31 9.46 16.15
C LEU A 115 7.95 9.45 15.46
N ILE A 116 7.88 8.90 14.24
CA ILE A 116 6.65 8.84 13.45
C ILE A 116 5.67 7.82 14.05
N GLN A 117 6.20 6.73 14.59
CA GLN A 117 5.41 5.73 15.29
C GLN A 117 4.80 6.30 16.57
N GLU A 118 5.58 7.06 17.34
CA GLU A 118 5.10 7.77 18.53
C GLU A 118 4.00 8.77 18.17
N GLU A 119 4.21 9.61 17.14
CA GLU A 119 3.17 10.51 16.61
C GLU A 119 1.90 9.74 16.20
N TYR A 120 2.03 8.54 15.64
CA TYR A 120 0.91 7.69 15.26
C TYR A 120 0.16 7.15 16.49
N PHE A 121 0.88 6.64 17.50
CA PHE A 121 0.27 6.13 18.73
C PHE A 121 -0.31 7.26 19.60
N ASN A 122 0.15 8.49 19.47
CA ASN A 122 -0.47 9.65 20.12
C ASN A 122 -1.89 9.91 19.58
N ILE A 123 -2.11 9.69 18.28
CA ILE A 123 -3.43 9.83 17.65
C ILE A 123 -4.27 8.56 17.86
N TYR A 124 -3.64 7.39 17.76
CA TYR A 124 -4.28 6.08 17.89
C TYR A 124 -3.60 5.25 18.99
N PRO A 125 -3.90 5.49 20.29
CA PRO A 125 -3.22 4.82 21.41
C PRO A 125 -3.38 3.30 21.44
N LEU A 126 -4.45 2.79 20.81
CA LEU A 126 -4.74 1.36 20.69
C LEU A 126 -4.52 0.84 19.26
N GLY A 127 -4.06 1.70 18.34
CA GLY A 127 -3.82 1.34 16.96
C GLY A 127 -2.64 0.38 16.83
N VAL A 128 -2.60 -0.32 15.71
CA VAL A 128 -1.41 -1.06 15.26
C VAL A 128 -0.88 -0.33 14.03
N ILE A 129 0.45 -0.21 13.91
CA ILE A 129 1.07 0.41 12.75
C ILE A 129 0.54 -0.28 11.48
N PRO A 130 -0.11 0.45 10.56
CA PRO A 130 -0.83 -0.14 9.44
C PRO A 130 0.08 -0.56 8.27
N VAL A 131 1.40 -0.35 8.39
CA VAL A 131 2.38 -0.69 7.37
C VAL A 131 3.02 -2.04 7.70
N GLN A 132 2.84 -3.02 6.81
CA GLN A 132 3.46 -4.33 6.93
C GLN A 132 4.75 -4.42 6.10
N LEU A 133 5.58 -5.43 6.38
CA LEU A 133 6.86 -5.63 5.68
C LEU A 133 6.68 -5.85 4.17
N ASN A 134 5.59 -6.49 3.76
CA ASN A 134 5.21 -6.66 2.36
C ASN A 134 4.92 -5.32 1.66
N ASP A 135 4.29 -4.36 2.33
CA ASP A 135 3.97 -3.04 1.77
C ASP A 135 5.24 -2.21 1.58
N LEU A 136 6.13 -2.29 2.58
CA LEU A 136 7.47 -1.71 2.50
C LEU A 136 8.27 -2.30 1.33
N PHE A 137 8.36 -3.62 1.23
CA PHE A 137 9.08 -4.28 0.13
C PHE A 137 8.48 -3.90 -1.22
N PHE A 138 7.16 -3.96 -1.34
CA PHE A 138 6.44 -3.64 -2.57
C PHE A 138 6.68 -2.20 -3.03
N SER A 139 6.56 -1.23 -2.12
CA SER A 139 6.74 0.20 -2.43
C SER A 139 8.16 0.50 -2.95
N VAL A 140 9.18 0.01 -2.25
CA VAL A 140 10.59 0.19 -2.61
C VAL A 140 10.92 -0.56 -3.90
N HIS A 141 10.47 -1.80 -4.05
CA HIS A 141 10.67 -2.59 -5.25
C HIS A 141 10.07 -1.90 -6.49
N ALA A 142 8.84 -1.41 -6.39
CA ALA A 142 8.16 -0.69 -7.47
C ALA A 142 8.91 0.60 -7.86
N LEU A 143 9.44 1.34 -6.89
CA LEU A 143 10.29 2.51 -7.15
C LEU A 143 11.55 2.12 -7.92
N VAL A 144 12.29 1.12 -7.45
CA VAL A 144 13.52 0.65 -8.10
C VAL A 144 13.26 0.21 -9.54
N ILE A 145 12.22 -0.59 -9.75
CA ILE A 145 11.84 -1.06 -11.08
C ILE A 145 11.44 0.11 -11.99
N THR A 146 10.71 1.10 -11.46
CA THR A 146 10.37 2.29 -12.24
C THR A 146 11.62 3.10 -12.62
N LEU A 147 12.61 3.20 -11.73
CA LEU A 147 13.90 3.82 -12.02
C LEU A 147 14.69 3.05 -13.09
N VAL A 148 14.62 1.72 -13.11
CA VAL A 148 15.18 0.90 -14.21
C VAL A 148 14.53 1.27 -15.54
N VAL A 149 13.21 1.47 -15.58
CA VAL A 149 12.52 1.93 -16.79
C VAL A 149 12.95 3.34 -17.19
N VAL A 150 13.17 4.25 -16.22
CA VAL A 150 13.75 5.58 -16.49
C VAL A 150 15.13 5.46 -17.15
N VAL A 151 16.01 4.60 -16.63
CA VAL A 151 17.32 4.33 -17.24
C VAL A 151 17.15 3.79 -18.67
N GLN A 152 16.22 2.87 -18.90
CA GLN A 152 15.92 2.38 -20.26
C GLN A 152 15.47 3.51 -21.20
N CYS A 153 14.74 4.52 -20.72
CA CYS A 153 14.35 5.67 -21.54
C CYS A 153 15.51 6.59 -21.94
N PHE A 154 16.63 6.55 -21.21
CA PHE A 154 17.86 7.23 -21.60
C PHE A 154 18.73 6.41 -22.54
N LEU A 155 18.72 5.08 -22.42
CA LEU A 155 19.59 4.18 -23.19
C LEU A 155 19.00 3.70 -24.52
N TYR A 156 17.68 3.55 -24.60
CA TYR A 156 17.00 2.95 -25.77
C TYR A 156 16.37 4.01 -26.68
N GLU A 157 16.08 3.60 -27.91
CA GLU A 157 15.47 4.46 -28.93
C GLU A 157 14.10 4.97 -28.45
N ARG A 158 13.94 6.30 -28.42
CA ARG A 158 12.76 7.00 -27.90
C ARG A 158 11.97 7.76 -28.95
N GLY A 159 12.48 7.86 -30.18
CA GLY A 159 11.87 8.65 -31.24
C GLY A 159 11.65 10.10 -30.82
N THR A 160 10.47 10.63 -31.13
CA THR A 160 10.08 12.04 -30.88
C THR A 160 9.32 12.26 -29.57
N GLN A 161 9.19 11.22 -28.73
CA GLN A 161 8.42 11.29 -27.50
C GLN A 161 9.10 12.22 -26.47
N LYS A 162 8.29 13.09 -25.85
CA LYS A 162 8.73 14.04 -24.82
C LYS A 162 7.69 14.08 -23.72
N VAL A 163 8.11 14.49 -22.52
CA VAL A 163 7.21 14.78 -21.41
C VAL A 163 6.34 15.99 -21.77
N SER A 164 5.02 15.86 -21.64
CA SER A 164 4.07 16.92 -21.97
C SER A 164 4.18 18.11 -21.02
N MET A 165 3.84 19.31 -21.48
CA MET A 165 3.85 20.51 -20.64
C MET A 165 2.86 20.39 -19.47
N LEU A 166 1.70 19.76 -19.70
CA LEU A 166 0.73 19.48 -18.64
C LEU A 166 1.31 18.55 -17.57
N CYS A 167 2.01 17.49 -17.97
CA CYS A 167 2.67 16.59 -17.02
C CYS A 167 3.75 17.30 -16.21
N LYS A 168 4.56 18.16 -16.84
CA LYS A 168 5.54 18.98 -16.13
C LYS A 168 4.88 19.92 -15.11
N LEU A 169 3.80 20.60 -15.50
CA LEU A 169 3.07 21.49 -14.60
C LEU A 169 2.51 20.74 -13.38
N ILE A 170 1.79 19.63 -13.62
CA ILE A 170 1.23 18.81 -12.54
C ILE A 170 2.34 18.26 -11.64
N THR A 171 3.45 17.81 -12.23
CA THR A 171 4.64 17.35 -11.51
C THR A 171 5.23 18.44 -10.62
N ILE A 172 5.43 19.64 -11.14
CA ILE A 172 5.96 20.78 -10.37
C ILE A 172 5.01 21.12 -9.21
N LEU A 173 3.70 21.16 -9.44
CA LEU A 173 2.71 21.41 -8.38
C LEU A 173 2.76 20.33 -7.30
N MET A 174 2.86 19.04 -7.66
CA MET A 174 3.01 17.96 -6.70
C MET A 174 4.32 18.09 -5.90
N LEU A 175 5.43 18.43 -6.54
CA LEU A 175 6.72 18.61 -5.87
C LEU A 175 6.71 19.83 -4.93
N ILE A 176 6.08 20.94 -5.33
CA ILE A 176 5.89 22.11 -4.47
C ILE A 176 5.04 21.73 -3.26
N PHE A 177 3.95 21.00 -3.45
CA PHE A 177 3.10 20.54 -2.37
C PHE A 177 3.87 19.65 -1.37
N ILE A 178 4.62 18.66 -1.88
CA ILE A 178 5.48 17.79 -1.06
C ILE A 178 6.51 18.61 -0.29
N ALA A 179 7.23 19.52 -0.97
CA ALA A 179 8.24 20.36 -0.35
C ALA A 179 7.64 21.28 0.71
N PHE A 180 6.49 21.88 0.43
CA PHE A 180 5.77 22.76 1.37
C PHE A 180 5.31 21.99 2.60
N SER A 181 4.71 20.81 2.44
CA SER A 181 4.32 19.95 3.57
C SER A 181 5.52 19.50 4.41
N GLY A 182 6.62 19.11 3.76
CA GLY A 182 7.86 18.79 4.47
C GLY A 182 8.43 20.00 5.23
N MET A 183 8.39 21.18 4.62
CA MET A 183 8.81 22.43 5.25
C MET A 183 7.95 22.76 6.48
N LEU A 184 6.63 22.65 6.39
CA LEU A 184 5.74 22.83 7.55
C LEU A 184 6.06 21.86 8.69
N ALA A 185 6.42 20.60 8.38
CA ALA A 185 6.86 19.64 9.38
C ALA A 185 8.19 20.04 10.03
N THR A 186 9.17 20.52 9.24
CA THR A 186 10.46 20.99 9.78
C THR A 186 10.33 22.17 10.74
N PHE A 187 9.34 23.05 10.51
CA PHE A 187 9.05 24.19 11.39
C PHE A 187 8.07 23.86 12.52
N ASN A 188 7.72 22.58 12.72
CA ASN A 188 6.76 22.11 13.72
C ASN A 188 5.36 22.74 13.60
N CYS A 189 4.98 23.21 12.40
CA CYS A 189 3.61 23.66 12.13
C CYS A 189 2.65 22.47 11.97
N ILE A 190 3.16 21.34 11.48
CA ILE A 190 2.48 20.05 11.43
C ILE A 190 3.44 18.96 11.91
N THR A 191 2.93 17.79 12.27
CA THR A 191 3.76 16.63 12.59
C THR A 191 4.36 16.01 11.32
N TRP A 192 5.44 15.25 11.45
CA TRP A 192 6.02 14.54 10.32
C TRP A 192 5.09 13.44 9.79
N LEU A 193 4.33 12.80 10.67
CA LEU A 193 3.27 11.87 10.33
C LEU A 193 2.24 12.53 9.40
N SER A 194 1.76 13.74 9.71
CA SER A 194 0.85 14.48 8.83
C SER A 194 1.47 14.77 7.47
N ALA A 195 2.75 15.17 7.41
CA ALA A 195 3.43 15.36 6.14
C ALA A 195 3.53 14.08 5.31
N PHE A 196 3.82 12.94 5.95
CA PHE A 196 3.87 11.64 5.26
C PHE A 196 2.49 11.20 4.76
N TYR A 197 1.42 11.47 5.51
CA TYR A 197 0.06 11.28 5.00
C TYR A 197 -0.22 12.14 3.76
N LEU A 198 0.19 13.40 3.76
CA LEU A 198 0.06 14.27 2.58
C LEU A 198 0.83 13.73 1.37
N PHE A 199 2.02 13.15 1.57
CA PHE A 199 2.76 12.48 0.49
C PHE A 199 1.99 11.26 -0.04
N SER A 200 1.38 10.49 0.86
CA SER A 200 0.56 9.33 0.49
C SER A 200 -0.67 9.73 -0.34
N TYR A 201 -1.26 10.91 -0.11
CA TYR A 201 -2.33 11.45 -0.95
C TYR A 201 -1.86 11.80 -2.36
N VAL A 202 -0.63 12.31 -2.50
CA VAL A 202 -0.03 12.50 -3.84
C VAL A 202 0.07 11.18 -4.59
N LYS A 203 0.48 10.09 -3.92
CA LYS A 203 0.47 8.74 -4.50
C LYS A 203 -0.93 8.31 -4.95
N LEU A 204 -1.97 8.60 -4.18
CA LEU A 204 -3.35 8.29 -4.61
C LEU A 204 -3.73 9.05 -5.87
N ILE A 205 -3.48 10.36 -5.92
CA ILE A 205 -3.76 11.20 -7.10
C ILE A 205 -3.03 10.64 -8.32
N VAL A 206 -1.74 10.35 -8.19
CA VAL A 206 -0.92 9.71 -9.24
C VAL A 206 -1.57 8.41 -9.73
N THR A 207 -2.07 7.58 -8.82
CA THR A 207 -2.65 6.28 -9.18
C THR A 207 -3.90 6.43 -10.04
N LEU A 208 -4.68 7.51 -9.84
CA LEU A 208 -5.85 7.84 -10.65
C LEU A 208 -5.47 8.40 -12.04
N ILE A 209 -4.48 9.28 -12.10
CA ILE A 209 -4.17 10.02 -13.34
C ILE A 209 -3.12 9.33 -14.23
N LYS A 210 -2.26 8.45 -13.69
CA LYS A 210 -1.05 7.95 -14.38
C LYS A 210 -1.33 7.34 -15.74
N TYR A 211 -2.45 6.64 -15.91
CA TYR A 211 -2.79 5.94 -17.15
C TYR A 211 -3.38 6.86 -18.25
N VAL A 212 -3.85 8.05 -17.90
CA VAL A 212 -4.50 8.97 -18.85
C VAL A 212 -3.55 9.36 -20.01
N PRO A 213 -2.30 9.79 -19.77
CA PRO A 213 -1.39 10.12 -20.86
C PRO A 213 -1.07 8.92 -21.78
N GLN A 214 -1.01 7.71 -21.21
CA GLN A 214 -0.74 6.50 -21.98
C GLN A 214 -1.94 6.14 -22.88
N ALA A 215 -3.16 6.25 -22.35
CA ALA A 215 -4.38 6.03 -23.13
C ALA A 215 -4.47 7.04 -24.30
N ILE A 216 -4.21 8.33 -24.04
CA ILE A 216 -4.21 9.36 -25.08
C ILE A 216 -3.15 9.06 -26.16
N LEU A 217 -1.93 8.66 -25.76
CA LEU A 217 -0.87 8.31 -26.69
C LEU A 217 -1.26 7.13 -27.58
N ASN A 218 -1.84 6.07 -27.01
CA ASN A 218 -2.28 4.90 -27.75
C ASN A 218 -3.42 5.25 -28.72
N CYS A 219 -4.37 6.09 -28.31
CA CYS A 219 -5.45 6.59 -29.16
C CYS A 219 -4.90 7.41 -30.34
N ARG A 220 -3.93 8.29 -30.10
CA ARG A 220 -3.31 9.11 -31.14
C ARG A 220 -2.52 8.27 -32.13
N ARG A 221 -1.79 7.25 -31.67
CA ARG A 221 -1.01 6.32 -32.53
C ARG A 221 -1.88 5.24 -33.18
N ARG A 222 -3.13 5.06 -32.73
CA ARG A 222 -3.99 3.91 -33.07
C ARG A 222 -3.27 2.56 -32.91
N SER A 223 -2.37 2.48 -31.91
CA SER A 223 -1.50 1.32 -31.69
C SER A 223 -1.06 1.25 -30.24
N CYS A 224 -1.07 0.04 -29.67
CA CYS A 224 -0.53 -0.26 -28.35
C CYS A 224 0.91 -0.82 -28.42
N VAL A 225 1.53 -0.81 -29.60
CA VAL A 225 2.90 -1.33 -29.78
C VAL A 225 3.87 -0.50 -28.94
N GLY A 226 4.56 -1.19 -28.03
CA GLY A 226 5.55 -0.62 -27.10
C GLY A 226 5.06 -0.40 -25.68
N TRP A 227 3.80 -0.67 -25.42
CA TRP A 227 3.24 -0.66 -24.08
C TRP A 227 2.73 -2.05 -23.71
N SER A 228 3.18 -2.55 -22.56
CA SER A 228 2.77 -3.85 -22.07
C SER A 228 1.36 -3.77 -21.46
N LEU A 229 0.38 -4.31 -22.17
CA LEU A 229 -0.98 -4.46 -21.66
C LEU A 229 -1.04 -5.36 -20.42
N GLY A 230 -0.12 -6.33 -20.32
CA GLY A 230 -0.02 -7.23 -19.16
C GLY A 230 0.24 -6.49 -17.86
N ASN A 231 1.03 -5.41 -17.88
CA ASN A 231 1.24 -4.56 -16.71
C ASN A 231 -0.09 -3.99 -16.19
N VAL A 232 -0.92 -3.46 -17.09
CA VAL A 232 -2.19 -2.82 -16.72
C VAL A 232 -3.23 -3.82 -16.26
N ILE A 233 -3.32 -4.97 -16.93
CA ILE A 233 -4.25 -6.03 -16.53
C ILE A 233 -3.89 -6.51 -15.13
N LEU A 234 -2.60 -6.76 -14.86
CA LEU A 234 -2.16 -7.20 -13.54
C LEU A 234 -2.35 -6.14 -12.45
N ASP A 235 -2.14 -4.85 -12.77
CA ASP A 235 -2.41 -3.74 -11.83
C ASP A 235 -3.91 -3.64 -11.50
N PHE A 236 -4.78 -3.79 -12.51
CA PHE A 236 -6.23 -3.75 -12.34
C PHE A 236 -6.75 -4.98 -11.58
N VAL A 237 -6.26 -6.17 -11.91
CA VAL A 237 -6.55 -7.42 -11.18
C VAL A 237 -6.11 -7.28 -9.73
N GLY A 238 -4.89 -6.78 -9.47
CA GLY A 238 -4.42 -6.53 -8.11
C GLY A 238 -5.35 -5.61 -7.32
N GLY A 239 -5.79 -4.50 -7.95
CA GLY A 239 -6.75 -3.57 -7.35
C GLY A 239 -8.10 -4.20 -7.01
N ILE A 240 -8.68 -4.97 -7.93
CA ILE A 240 -9.96 -5.67 -7.70
C ILE A 240 -9.84 -6.68 -6.54
N PHE A 241 -8.80 -7.51 -6.57
CA PHE A 241 -8.62 -8.55 -5.55
C PHE A 241 -8.31 -7.94 -4.17
N SER A 242 -7.60 -6.81 -4.11
CA SER A 242 -7.39 -6.07 -2.85
C SER A 242 -8.72 -5.57 -2.26
N ILE A 243 -9.58 -4.94 -3.07
CA ILE A 243 -10.91 -4.50 -2.63
C ILE A 243 -11.79 -5.70 -2.23
N LEU A 244 -11.74 -6.80 -3.00
CA LEU A 244 -12.47 -8.03 -2.69
C LEU A 244 -12.04 -8.63 -1.34
N GLN A 245 -10.74 -8.62 -1.03
CA GLN A 245 -10.23 -9.06 0.26
C GLN A 245 -10.87 -8.25 1.40
N MET A 246 -11.00 -6.94 1.23
CA MET A 246 -11.62 -6.06 2.23
C MET A 246 -13.09 -6.42 2.45
N PHE A 247 -13.85 -6.71 1.39
CA PHE A 247 -15.22 -7.17 1.51
C PHE A 247 -15.33 -8.50 2.27
N ILE A 248 -14.44 -9.45 1.98
CA ILE A 248 -14.40 -10.75 2.67
C ILE A 248 -14.14 -10.57 4.16
N ILE A 249 -13.14 -9.75 4.53
CA ILE A 249 -12.80 -9.48 5.94
C ILE A 249 -13.99 -8.79 6.64
N ALA A 250 -14.59 -7.77 6.04
CA ALA A 250 -15.70 -7.02 6.65
C ALA A 250 -16.89 -7.92 6.95
N TYR A 251 -17.26 -8.75 5.97
CA TYR A 251 -18.34 -9.72 6.10
C TYR A 251 -18.01 -10.78 7.16
N ASN A 252 -16.79 -11.31 7.16
CA ASN A 252 -16.39 -12.39 8.05
C ASN A 252 -16.24 -11.95 9.52
N CYS A 253 -15.85 -10.69 9.75
CA CYS A 253 -15.73 -10.10 11.09
C CYS A 253 -17.03 -9.49 11.61
N GLY A 254 -18.08 -9.39 10.79
CA GLY A 254 -19.36 -8.81 11.19
C GLY A 254 -19.33 -7.32 11.50
N LYS A 255 -18.24 -6.61 11.12
CA LYS A 255 -18.13 -5.17 11.23
C LYS A 255 -19.01 -4.55 10.13
N LYS A 256 -20.14 -3.95 10.51
CA LYS A 256 -21.11 -3.31 9.59
C LYS A 256 -20.57 -2.03 8.92
N SER A 257 -19.49 -1.45 9.44
CA SER A 257 -18.90 -0.23 8.91
C SER A 257 -17.59 -0.53 8.19
N PHE A 258 -17.58 -0.24 6.88
CA PHE A 258 -16.40 -0.25 6.00
C PHE A 258 -15.24 0.60 6.56
N LEU A 259 -15.55 1.62 7.36
CA LEU A 259 -14.58 2.52 7.96
C LEU A 259 -13.64 1.77 8.94
N HIS A 260 -14.15 0.87 9.78
CA HIS A 260 -13.35 0.17 10.80
C HIS A 260 -12.44 -0.95 10.27
N LEU A 261 -12.49 -1.23 8.96
CA LEU A 261 -11.58 -2.17 8.30
C LEU A 261 -10.35 -1.48 7.70
N LYS A 262 -10.39 -0.14 7.57
CA LYS A 262 -9.31 0.64 6.96
C LYS A 262 -7.99 0.57 7.73
N CYS A 263 -8.01 0.16 9.01
CA CYS A 263 -6.77 0.00 9.79
C CYS A 263 -5.85 -1.13 9.31
N LEU A 264 -6.33 -2.07 8.48
CA LEU A 264 -5.59 -3.32 8.26
C LEU A 264 -4.92 -3.49 6.90
N TYR A 265 -5.33 -2.80 5.82
CA TYR A 265 -4.76 -3.11 4.49
C TYR A 265 -4.78 -2.00 3.44
N PHE A 266 -5.46 -0.87 3.68
CA PHE A 266 -5.36 0.30 2.80
C PHE A 266 -4.52 1.35 3.50
N SER A 267 -3.20 1.29 3.26
CA SER A 267 -2.43 2.54 3.27
C SER A 267 -3.19 3.55 2.42
N VAL A 268 -3.57 4.65 3.05
CA VAL A 268 -4.27 5.81 2.49
C VAL A 268 -5.80 5.70 2.37
N CYS A 269 -6.50 5.95 3.47
CA CYS A 269 -7.56 6.96 3.55
C CYS A 269 -8.22 6.91 4.94
N TYR A 270 -7.79 7.73 5.88
CA TYR A 270 -8.62 8.08 7.03
C TYR A 270 -8.57 9.59 7.26
N GLU A 271 -9.70 10.24 6.96
CA GLU A 271 -10.08 11.53 7.52
C GLU A 271 -10.61 11.26 8.93
N ASP A 272 -10.07 11.97 9.91
CA ASP A 272 -10.85 12.63 10.95
C ASP A 272 -10.32 14.09 11.00
N ILE A 273 -10.98 14.96 10.22
CA ILE A 273 -11.33 16.33 10.67
C ILE A 273 -12.78 16.23 11.12
#